data_AF-A0A1Y6FAB1-F1
#
_entry.id   AF-A0A1Y6FAB1-F1
#
_cell.length_a   1.000
_cell.length_b   1.000
_cell.length_c   1.000
_cell.angle_alpha   90.00
_cell.angle_beta   90.00
_cell.angle_gamma   90.00
#
_symmetry.space_group_name_H-M   'P 1'
#
loop_
_entity.id
_entity.type
_entity.pdbx_description
1 polymer ?
#
loop_
_entity_poly.entity_id
_entity_poly.type
_entity_poly.pdbx_seq_one_letter_code
_entity_poly.pdbx_strand_id
1 'polypeptide(L)'
;MRFELYRVTISRAHRRVTGFVLASDPQRAEEIVIANEIELNQENDGFTVERVDDTLPEDQRLGLDALLECAPAGFASFNPQVGWIAHALPAPKLHLYRIEEVSGDEHFVVAPTGDVAAAVYCECVELKEGEARMFRIHDGATGLKNKALRGLPALLEFGPVGLAVYTEGGWLLKD
;
A
#
# COMPACT_ATOMS: atom_id res chain seq x y z
N MET A 1 -21.62 11.04 -5.13
CA MET A 1 -20.59 11.33 -6.15
C MET A 1 -19.72 10.09 -6.19
N ARG A 2 -19.54 9.45 -7.34
CA ARG A 2 -18.70 8.25 -7.45
C ARG A 2 -17.27 8.69 -7.75
N PHE A 3 -16.30 8.16 -7.02
CA PHE A 3 -14.89 8.39 -7.32
C PHE A 3 -14.45 7.60 -8.56
N GLU A 4 -13.32 8.01 -9.11
CA GLU A 4 -12.62 7.35 -10.21
C GLU A 4 -11.23 6.95 -9.72
N LEU A 5 -10.67 5.91 -10.34
CA LEU A 5 -9.33 5.44 -10.01
C LEU A 5 -8.35 5.93 -11.06
N TYR A 6 -7.30 6.57 -10.60
CA TYR A 6 -6.24 7.10 -11.43
C TYR A 6 -4.92 6.40 -11.13
N ARG A 7 -4.22 5.96 -12.16
CA ARG A 7 -2.81 5.59 -12.08
C ARG A 7 -1.98 6.86 -12.13
N VAL A 8 -1.12 7.04 -11.13
CA VAL A 8 -0.10 8.09 -11.13
C VAL A 8 1.26 7.48 -11.44
N THR A 9 2.01 8.12 -12.33
CA THR A 9 3.42 7.78 -12.57
C THR A 9 4.27 9.00 -12.27
N ILE A 10 5.14 8.90 -11.27
CA ILE A 10 6.03 9.97 -10.83
C ILE A 10 7.45 9.69 -11.30
N SER A 11 8.07 10.69 -11.93
CA SER A 11 9.46 10.60 -12.38
C SER A 11 10.39 11.11 -11.28
N ARG A 12 11.30 10.26 -10.82
CA ARG A 12 12.40 10.59 -9.91
C ARG A 12 13.71 10.58 -10.69
N ALA A 13 14.75 11.22 -10.16
CA ALA A 13 16.08 11.32 -10.80
C ALA A 13 16.69 9.96 -11.26
N HIS A 14 16.33 8.85 -10.60
CA HIS A 14 16.91 7.52 -10.88
C HIS A 14 15.88 6.41 -11.11
N ARG A 15 14.58 6.73 -11.06
CA ARG A 15 13.52 5.72 -11.19
C ARG A 15 12.18 6.34 -11.55
N ARG A 16 11.24 5.52 -12.00
CA ARG A 16 9.82 5.87 -12.03
C ARG A 16 9.10 5.12 -10.93
N VAL A 17 8.12 5.78 -10.32
CA VAL A 17 7.28 5.17 -9.30
C VAL A 17 5.83 5.26 -9.74
N THR A 18 5.09 4.17 -9.58
CA THR A 18 3.68 4.08 -9.96
C THR A 18 2.85 3.88 -8.71
N GLY A 19 1.75 4.61 -8.59
CA GLY A 19 0.76 4.44 -7.53
C GLY A 19 -0.66 4.62 -8.08
N PHE A 20 -1.65 4.52 -7.21
CA PHE A 20 -3.05 4.75 -7.57
C PHE A 20 -3.69 5.77 -6.64
N VAL A 21 -4.59 6.58 -7.19
CA VAL A 21 -5.28 7.68 -6.51
C VAL A 21 -6.77 7.60 -6.79
N LEU A 22 -7.57 7.68 -5.73
CA LEU A 22 -9.01 7.87 -5.74
C LEU A 22 -9.32 9.37 -5.75
N ALA A 23 -10.05 9.83 -6.76
CA ALA A 23 -10.45 11.23 -6.87
C ALA A 23 -11.76 11.38 -7.65
N SER A 24 -12.41 12.54 -7.52
CA SER A 24 -13.68 12.82 -8.24
C SER A 24 -13.48 13.10 -9.72
N ASP A 25 -12.29 13.57 -10.07
CA ASP A 25 -11.91 14.08 -11.38
C ASP A 25 -10.36 14.18 -11.47
N PRO A 26 -9.79 14.40 -12.66
CA PRO A 26 -8.34 14.42 -12.84
C PRO A 26 -7.65 15.55 -12.08
N GLN A 27 -8.27 16.73 -12.01
CA GLN A 27 -7.71 17.88 -11.30
C GLN A 27 -7.57 17.56 -9.81
N ARG A 28 -8.59 16.92 -9.22
CA ARG A 28 -8.54 16.51 -7.82
C ARG A 28 -7.48 15.43 -7.57
N ALA A 29 -7.26 14.52 -8.51
CA ALA A 29 -6.19 13.54 -8.42
C ALA A 29 -4.80 14.22 -8.42
N GLU A 30 -4.58 15.19 -9.31
CA GLU A 30 -3.33 15.98 -9.36
C GLU A 30 -3.08 16.72 -8.04
N GLU A 31 -4.09 17.37 -7.46
CA GLU A 31 -3.98 18.06 -6.17
C GLU A 31 -3.54 17.12 -5.04
N ILE A 32 -4.08 15.90 -5.00
CA ILE A 32 -3.71 14.88 -4.00
C ILE A 32 -2.24 14.46 -4.17
N VAL A 33 -1.80 14.24 -5.41
CA VAL A 33 -0.41 13.89 -5.71
C VAL A 33 0.52 15.02 -5.27
N ILE A 34 0.22 16.27 -5.64
CA ILE A 34 1.03 17.45 -5.27
C ILE A 34 1.13 17.59 -3.75
N ALA A 35 0.01 17.45 -3.03
CA ALA A 35 0.02 17.55 -1.57
C ALA A 35 0.92 16.48 -0.93
N ASN A 36 0.86 15.25 -1.42
CA ASN A 36 1.71 14.16 -0.95
C ASN A 36 3.19 14.35 -1.31
N GLU A 37 3.50 14.87 -2.50
CA GLU A 37 4.86 15.18 -2.92
C GLU A 37 5.50 16.27 -2.03
N ILE A 38 4.73 17.28 -1.65
CA ILE A 38 5.15 18.30 -0.69
C ILE A 38 5.46 17.67 0.68
N GLU A 39 4.63 16.72 1.14
CA GLU A 39 4.83 16.02 2.41
C GLU A 39 6.00 15.02 2.36
N LEU A 40 6.27 14.41 1.21
CA LEU A 40 7.43 13.55 0.98
C LEU A 40 8.72 14.35 0.92
N ASN A 41 8.65 15.62 0.49
CA ASN A 41 9.79 16.50 0.28
C ASN A 41 10.92 15.82 -0.53
N GLN A 42 10.51 15.09 -1.57
CA GLN A 42 11.41 14.39 -2.49
C GLN A 42 11.48 15.15 -3.82
N GLU A 43 12.65 15.12 -4.46
CA GLU A 43 12.80 15.65 -5.81
C GLU A 43 11.99 14.83 -6.81
N ASN A 44 11.28 15.52 -7.69
CA ASN A 44 10.53 14.92 -8.78
C ASN A 44 10.67 15.77 -10.05
N ASP A 45 10.68 15.08 -11.20
CA ASP A 45 10.76 15.70 -12.52
C ASP A 45 9.36 15.83 -13.15
N GLY A 46 8.32 15.82 -12.31
CA GLY A 46 6.92 15.78 -12.70
C GLY A 46 6.26 14.40 -12.60
N PHE A 47 4.97 14.38 -12.89
CA PHE A 47 4.13 13.19 -12.84
C PHE A 47 3.05 13.22 -13.92
N THR A 48 2.47 12.05 -14.20
CA THR A 48 1.30 11.90 -15.07
C THR A 48 0.18 11.21 -14.31
N VAL A 49 -1.06 11.54 -14.65
CA VAL A 49 -2.28 10.96 -14.09
C VAL A 49 -3.12 10.40 -15.23
N GLU A 50 -3.49 9.13 -15.15
CA GLU A 50 -4.29 8.42 -16.15
C GLU A 50 -5.45 7.69 -15.46
N ARG A 51 -6.68 7.86 -15.95
CA ARG A 51 -7.83 7.13 -15.45
C ARG A 51 -7.74 5.65 -15.84
N VAL A 52 -7.95 4.74 -14.90
CA VAL A 52 -7.78 3.28 -15.12
C VAL A 52 -8.92 2.40 -14.64
N ASP A 53 -9.93 2.91 -13.92
CA ASP A 53 -11.04 2.10 -13.36
C ASP A 53 -11.84 1.30 -14.42
N ASP A 54 -11.87 1.78 -15.67
CA ASP A 54 -12.53 1.13 -16.80
C ASP A 54 -11.61 0.20 -17.60
N THR A 55 -10.29 0.30 -17.43
CA THR A 55 -9.26 -0.46 -18.18
C THR A 55 -8.48 -1.46 -17.33
N LEU A 56 -8.76 -1.55 -16.03
CA LEU A 56 -8.15 -2.56 -15.15
C LEU A 56 -8.48 -3.98 -15.62
N PRO A 57 -7.50 -4.91 -15.55
CA PRO A 57 -7.77 -6.32 -15.83
C PRO A 57 -8.73 -6.92 -14.79
N GLU A 58 -9.40 -8.02 -15.15
CA GLU A 58 -10.49 -8.62 -14.35
C GLU A 58 -10.05 -9.03 -12.94
N ASP A 59 -8.82 -9.56 -12.81
CA ASP A 59 -8.20 -9.94 -11.54
C ASP A 59 -7.94 -8.76 -10.60
N GLN A 60 -7.90 -7.52 -11.12
CA GLN A 60 -7.75 -6.29 -10.34
C GLN A 60 -9.07 -5.58 -10.07
N ARG A 61 -10.23 -6.21 -10.33
CA ARG A 61 -11.54 -5.60 -10.04
C ARG A 61 -12.07 -5.92 -8.64
N LEU A 62 -11.39 -6.80 -7.89
CA LEU A 62 -11.82 -7.20 -6.55
C LEU A 62 -11.91 -5.99 -5.61
N GLY A 63 -13.11 -5.73 -5.10
CA GLY A 63 -13.38 -4.62 -4.19
C GLY A 63 -13.40 -3.22 -4.84
N LEU A 64 -13.20 -3.12 -6.16
CA LEU A 64 -13.11 -1.83 -6.86
C LEU A 64 -14.40 -1.01 -6.75
N ASP A 65 -15.57 -1.60 -6.97
CA ASP A 65 -16.83 -0.85 -6.92
C ASP A 65 -17.08 -0.24 -5.53
N ALA A 66 -16.87 -1.04 -4.47
CA ALA A 66 -16.99 -0.56 -3.10
C ALA A 66 -15.98 0.56 -2.78
N LEU A 67 -14.75 0.45 -3.30
CA LEU A 67 -13.74 1.48 -3.18
C LEU A 67 -14.21 2.80 -3.83
N LEU A 68 -14.71 2.75 -5.07
CA LEU A 68 -15.15 3.92 -5.82
C LEU A 68 -16.41 4.58 -5.24
N GLU A 69 -17.24 3.82 -4.52
CA GLU A 69 -18.47 4.32 -3.90
C GLU A 69 -18.27 4.89 -2.50
N CYS A 70 -17.40 4.27 -1.70
CA CYS A 70 -17.36 4.50 -0.25
C CYS A 70 -16.03 5.01 0.29
N ALA A 71 -14.92 4.82 -0.43
CA ALA A 71 -13.60 5.19 0.09
C ALA A 71 -13.40 6.71 0.08
N PRO A 72 -12.61 7.26 1.02
CA PRO A 72 -12.18 8.65 0.92
C PRO A 72 -11.25 8.85 -0.28
N ALA A 73 -11.25 10.07 -0.84
CA ALA A 73 -10.26 10.47 -1.83
C ALA A 73 -8.84 10.41 -1.22
N GLY A 74 -7.88 9.86 -1.96
CA GLY A 74 -6.54 9.58 -1.45
C GLY A 74 -5.82 8.51 -2.26
N PHE A 75 -4.67 8.07 -1.78
CA PHE A 75 -3.95 6.96 -2.42
C PHE A 75 -4.65 5.63 -2.21
N ALA A 76 -4.37 4.66 -3.07
CA ALA A 76 -4.82 3.30 -2.92
C ALA A 76 -3.75 2.32 -3.43
N SER A 77 -3.80 1.10 -2.90
CA SER A 77 -2.99 -0.03 -3.34
C SER A 77 -3.86 -1.26 -3.54
N PHE A 78 -3.48 -2.09 -4.51
CA PHE A 78 -4.14 -3.36 -4.77
C PHE A 78 -3.35 -4.51 -4.14
N ASN A 79 -4.06 -5.43 -3.50
CA ASN A 79 -3.56 -6.71 -3.04
C ASN A 79 -4.39 -7.84 -3.69
N PRO A 80 -3.80 -8.87 -4.29
CA PRO A 80 -4.57 -9.93 -4.97
C PRO A 80 -5.52 -10.72 -4.05
N GLN A 81 -5.17 -10.88 -2.77
CA GLN A 81 -5.95 -11.67 -1.81
C GLN A 81 -7.05 -10.83 -1.13
N VAL A 82 -6.82 -9.53 -0.95
CA VAL A 82 -7.74 -8.62 -0.22
C VAL A 82 -8.55 -7.72 -1.16
N GLY A 83 -8.01 -7.37 -2.33
CA GLY A 83 -8.56 -6.39 -3.25
C GLY A 83 -7.94 -4.99 -3.09
N TRP A 84 -8.70 -3.97 -3.48
CA TRP A 84 -8.27 -2.57 -3.35
C TRP A 84 -8.39 -2.04 -1.93
N ILE A 85 -7.36 -1.31 -1.49
CA ILE A 85 -7.24 -0.74 -0.15
C ILE A 85 -6.93 0.74 -0.28
N ALA A 86 -7.77 1.59 0.31
CA ALA A 86 -7.53 3.03 0.38
C ALA A 86 -6.52 3.37 1.50
N HIS A 87 -5.59 4.26 1.20
CA HIS A 87 -4.66 4.85 2.17
C HIS A 87 -5.39 6.05 2.78
N ALA A 88 -6.22 5.81 3.79
CA ALA A 88 -6.95 6.89 4.44
C ALA A 88 -5.99 7.82 5.22
N LEU A 89 -6.31 9.11 5.24
CA LEU A 89 -5.64 10.05 6.14
C LEU A 89 -5.80 9.60 7.60
N PRO A 90 -4.75 9.74 8.44
CA PRO A 90 -3.60 10.64 8.26
C PRO A 90 -2.33 10.00 7.68
N ALA A 91 -2.36 8.76 7.17
CA ALA A 91 -1.16 8.06 6.68
C ALA A 91 -1.20 7.90 5.15
N PRO A 92 -0.81 8.92 4.36
CA PRO A 92 -0.72 8.78 2.91
C PRO A 92 0.40 7.82 2.49
N LYS A 93 1.36 7.57 3.39
CA LYS A 93 2.52 6.70 3.20
C LYS A 93 2.26 5.34 3.82
N LEU A 94 2.83 4.30 3.20
CA LEU A 94 2.79 2.97 3.76
C LEU A 94 3.81 2.84 4.89
N HIS A 95 3.49 1.96 5.82
CA HIS A 95 4.35 1.58 6.92
C HIS A 95 4.68 0.10 6.84
N LEU A 96 5.85 -0.27 7.38
CA LEU A 96 6.18 -1.67 7.62
C LEU A 96 5.75 -2.02 9.05
N TYR A 97 4.88 -3.01 9.18
CA TYR A 97 4.48 -3.58 10.45
C TYR A 97 5.14 -4.94 10.63
N ARG A 98 5.52 -5.27 11.86
CA ARG A 98 5.92 -6.62 12.25
C ARG A 98 4.82 -7.24 13.10
N ILE A 99 4.31 -8.37 12.64
CA ILE A 99 3.32 -9.19 13.33
C ILE A 99 4.06 -10.36 13.98
N GLU A 100 3.92 -10.46 15.30
CA GLU A 100 4.54 -11.51 16.11
C GLU A 100 3.43 -12.38 16.70
N GLU A 101 3.32 -13.63 16.25
CA GLU A 101 2.39 -14.60 16.81
C GLU A 101 2.86 -15.09 18.19
N VAL A 102 1.92 -15.55 19.02
CA VAL A 102 2.24 -16.17 20.32
C VAL A 102 3.11 -17.43 20.18
N SER A 103 3.07 -18.12 19.03
CA SER A 103 3.94 -19.26 18.70
C SER A 103 5.42 -18.85 18.55
N GLY A 104 5.70 -17.56 18.34
CA GLY A 104 7.03 -17.02 18.04
C GLY A 104 7.28 -16.80 16.55
N ASP A 105 6.29 -17.05 15.68
CA ASP A 105 6.40 -16.75 14.25
C ASP A 105 6.31 -15.24 13.99
N GLU A 106 7.19 -14.74 13.11
CA GLU A 106 7.25 -13.33 12.74
C GLU A 106 6.93 -13.11 11.26
N HIS A 107 6.07 -12.13 10.99
CA HIS A 107 5.66 -11.73 9.65
C HIS A 107 5.81 -10.22 9.48
N PHE A 108 6.21 -9.78 8.28
CA PHE A 108 6.22 -8.36 7.95
C PHE A 108 5.07 -8.04 7.00
N VAL A 109 4.41 -6.90 7.22
CA VAL A 109 3.28 -6.45 6.41
C VAL A 109 3.47 -5.00 6.04
N VAL A 110 3.34 -4.68 4.76
CA VAL A 110 3.28 -3.30 4.27
C VAL A 110 1.81 -2.89 4.24
N ALA A 111 1.46 -1.84 4.98
CA ALA A 111 0.08 -1.35 5.07
C ALA A 111 0.05 0.14 5.45
N PRO A 112 -1.04 0.88 5.14
CA PRO A 112 -1.20 2.27 5.57
C PRO A 112 -1.41 2.39 7.08
N THR A 113 -2.01 1.39 7.72
CA THR A 113 -2.35 1.40 9.15
C THR A 113 -2.24 0.00 9.76
N GLY A 114 -2.16 -0.09 11.09
CA GLY A 114 -1.99 -1.36 11.79
C GLY A 114 -3.22 -2.28 11.73
N ASP A 115 -4.43 -1.73 11.67
CA ASP A 115 -5.67 -2.48 11.45
C ASP A 115 -5.75 -3.07 10.05
N VAL A 116 -5.32 -2.31 9.02
CA VAL A 116 -5.18 -2.86 7.66
C VAL A 116 -4.10 -3.94 7.62
N ALA A 117 -2.97 -3.74 8.32
CA ALA A 117 -1.92 -4.76 8.41
C ALA A 117 -2.45 -6.07 9.02
N ALA A 118 -3.29 -5.98 10.05
CA ALA A 118 -3.93 -7.13 10.67
C ALA A 118 -4.92 -7.82 9.72
N ALA A 119 -5.74 -7.05 9.01
CA ALA A 119 -6.69 -7.60 8.04
C ALA A 119 -5.96 -8.35 6.91
N VAL A 120 -4.96 -7.71 6.30
CA VAL A 120 -4.10 -8.31 5.27
C VAL A 120 -3.46 -9.59 5.81
N TYR A 121 -2.88 -9.56 7.00
CA TYR A 121 -2.29 -10.74 7.61
C TYR A 121 -3.27 -11.91 7.74
N CYS A 122 -4.47 -11.66 8.28
CA CYS A 122 -5.47 -12.69 8.48
C CYS A 122 -5.93 -13.33 7.16
N GLU A 123 -6.11 -12.52 6.12
CA GLU A 123 -6.47 -13.01 4.78
C GLU A 123 -5.33 -13.80 4.14
N CYS A 124 -4.08 -13.33 4.25
CA CYS A 124 -2.92 -13.98 3.62
C CYS A 124 -2.47 -15.28 4.31
N VAL A 125 -2.78 -15.47 5.59
CA VAL A 125 -2.32 -16.64 6.39
C VAL A 125 -3.36 -17.77 6.43
N GLU A 126 -4.50 -17.60 5.74
CA GLU A 126 -5.56 -18.61 5.57
C GLU A 126 -5.99 -19.26 6.91
N LEU A 127 -6.47 -18.44 7.85
CA LEU A 127 -7.02 -18.94 9.11
C LEU A 127 -8.20 -19.90 8.82
N LYS A 128 -8.18 -21.09 9.43
CA LYS A 128 -9.29 -22.03 9.29
C LYS A 128 -10.52 -21.52 10.04
N GLU A 129 -11.70 -21.93 9.58
CA GLU A 129 -12.95 -21.59 10.27
C GLU A 129 -12.91 -22.03 11.74
N GLY A 130 -13.14 -21.08 12.66
CA GLY A 130 -13.07 -21.30 14.11
C GLY A 130 -11.67 -21.22 14.71
N GLU A 131 -10.62 -21.01 13.90
CA GLU A 131 -9.27 -20.76 14.39
C GLU A 131 -9.13 -19.31 14.87
N ALA A 132 -8.58 -19.14 16.08
CA ALA A 132 -8.24 -17.83 16.62
C ALA A 132 -6.72 -17.77 16.81
N ARG A 133 -6.08 -16.76 16.21
CA ARG A 133 -4.67 -16.47 16.45
C ARG A 133 -4.52 -15.16 17.19
N MET A 134 -3.69 -15.21 18.22
CA MET A 134 -3.26 -14.04 18.96
C MET A 134 -1.90 -13.62 18.43
N PHE A 135 -1.79 -12.35 18.08
CA PHE A 135 -0.55 -11.74 17.63
C PHE A 135 -0.43 -10.32 18.17
N ARG A 136 0.80 -9.80 18.14
CA ARG A 136 1.11 -8.40 18.45
C ARG A 136 1.58 -7.69 17.20
N ILE A 137 1.24 -6.41 17.07
CA ILE A 137 1.66 -5.57 15.97
C ILE A 137 2.69 -4.56 16.49
N HIS A 138 3.83 -4.51 15.82
CA HIS A 138 4.95 -3.63 16.15
C HIS A 138 5.34 -2.78 14.93
N ASP A 139 6.12 -1.72 15.18
CA ASP A 139 6.85 -1.04 14.11
C ASP A 139 7.87 -2.01 13.51
N GLY A 140 7.69 -2.34 12.22
CA GLY A 140 8.49 -3.32 11.51
C GLY A 140 9.90 -2.84 11.17
N ALA A 141 10.20 -1.55 11.31
CA ALA A 141 11.57 -1.04 11.16
C ALA A 141 12.43 -1.33 12.40
N THR A 142 11.80 -1.57 13.55
CA THR A 142 12.49 -1.81 14.81
C THR A 142 13.29 -3.11 14.76
N GLY A 143 14.60 -3.03 15.04
CA GLY A 143 15.47 -4.20 15.10
C GLY A 143 15.96 -4.71 13.74
N LEU A 144 15.59 -4.07 12.63
CA LEU A 144 16.12 -4.42 11.31
C LEU A 144 17.61 -4.08 11.17
N LYS A 145 18.32 -4.92 10.40
CA LYS A 145 19.70 -4.64 9.99
C LYS A 145 19.73 -3.45 9.02
N ASN A 146 20.81 -2.66 9.05
CA ASN A 146 21.01 -1.50 8.17
C ASN A 146 20.76 -1.75 6.68
N LYS A 147 21.08 -2.95 6.18
CA LYS A 147 20.81 -3.31 4.77
C LYS A 147 19.32 -3.33 4.44
N ALA A 148 18.50 -3.88 5.34
CA ALA A 148 17.05 -3.92 5.18
C ALA A 148 16.43 -2.53 5.31
N LEU A 149 16.97 -1.67 6.18
CA LEU A 149 16.51 -0.30 6.34
C LEU A 149 16.74 0.55 5.08
N ARG A 150 17.82 0.34 4.33
CA ARG A 150 18.13 1.13 3.13
C ARG A 150 17.14 0.93 1.98
N GLY A 151 16.60 -0.27 1.82
CA GLY A 151 15.62 -0.57 0.77
C GLY A 151 14.19 -0.18 1.13
N LEU A 152 13.93 0.15 2.40
CA LEU A 152 12.59 0.33 2.92
C LEU A 152 11.86 1.58 2.38
N PRO A 153 12.50 2.77 2.26
CA PRO A 153 11.82 3.94 1.72
C PRO A 153 11.27 3.72 0.30
N ALA A 154 12.00 2.95 -0.51
CA ALA A 154 11.58 2.62 -1.87
C ALA A 154 10.31 1.78 -1.92
N LEU A 155 10.14 0.85 -0.97
CA LEU A 155 8.97 0.00 -0.82
C LEU A 155 7.77 0.79 -0.28
N LEU A 156 7.99 1.69 0.68
CA LEU A 156 6.93 2.35 1.43
C LEU A 156 6.32 3.59 0.75
N GLU A 157 6.94 4.09 -0.33
CA GLU A 157 6.49 5.31 -1.01
C GLU A 157 5.17 5.11 -1.78
N PHE A 158 5.09 4.10 -2.65
CA PHE A 158 3.88 3.71 -3.40
C PHE A 158 3.83 2.19 -3.64
N GLY A 159 4.42 1.40 -2.75
CA GLY A 159 4.42 -0.05 -2.89
C GLY A 159 3.01 -0.66 -2.79
N PRO A 160 2.85 -1.92 -3.19
CA PRO A 160 1.62 -2.65 -2.89
C PRO A 160 1.49 -2.90 -1.38
N VAL A 161 0.24 -3.03 -0.93
CA VAL A 161 -0.08 -3.50 0.42
C VAL A 161 -0.02 -5.02 0.41
N GLY A 162 0.60 -5.63 1.43
CA GLY A 162 0.76 -7.09 1.46
C GLY A 162 1.81 -7.60 2.43
N LEU A 163 1.93 -8.93 2.50
CA LEU A 163 3.01 -9.59 3.23
C LEU A 163 4.36 -9.30 2.56
N ALA A 164 5.35 -8.90 3.35
CA ALA A 164 6.70 -8.61 2.88
C ALA A 164 7.72 -9.61 3.43
N VAL A 165 8.74 -9.90 2.63
CA VAL A 165 9.92 -10.69 3.03
C VAL A 165 11.18 -9.97 2.59
N TYR A 166 12.16 -9.94 3.47
CA TYR A 166 13.49 -9.44 3.13
C TYR A 166 14.38 -10.58 2.65
N THR A 167 14.95 -10.42 1.46
CA THR A 167 15.92 -11.35 0.85
C THR A 167 17.27 -10.67 0.65
N GLU A 168 18.28 -11.38 0.14
CA GLU A 168 19.56 -10.74 -0.22
C GLU A 168 19.41 -9.66 -1.29
N GLY A 169 18.40 -9.78 -2.16
CA GLY A 169 18.06 -8.79 -3.20
C GLY A 169 17.25 -7.59 -2.70
N GLY A 170 16.82 -7.59 -1.43
CA GLY A 170 15.98 -6.55 -0.85
C GLY A 170 14.60 -7.06 -0.45
N TRP A 171 13.68 -6.11 -0.23
CA TRP A 171 12.30 -6.40 0.11
C TRP A 171 11.52 -6.89 -1.10
N LEU A 172 10.75 -7.96 -0.91
CA LEU A 172 9.81 -8.51 -1.85
C LEU A 172 8.45 -8.64 -1.17
N LEU A 173 7.37 -8.45 -1.92
CA LEU A 173 6.04 -8.82 -1.45
C LEU A 173 5.77 -10.27 -1.83
N LYS A 174 5.08 -10.98 -0.95
CA LYS A 174 4.55 -12.31 -1.23
C LYS A 174 3.25 -12.15 -2.02
N ASP A 175 3.16 -12.91 -3.10
CA ASP A 175 1.93 -13.12 -3.87
C ASP A 175 0.96 -14.04 -3.12
#